data_AF-A0A973YG53-F1
#
_entry.id   AF-A0A973YG53-F1
#
_cell.length_a   1.000
_cell.length_b   1.000
_cell.length_c   1.000
_cell.angle_alpha   90.00
_cell.angle_beta   90.00
_cell.angle_gamma   90.00
#
_symmetry.space_group_name_H-M   'P 1'
#
loop_
_entity.id
_entity.type
_entity.pdbx_description
1 polymer ?
#
loop_
_entity_poly.entity_id
_entity_poly.type
_entity_poly.pdbx_seq_one_letter_code
_entity_poly.pdbx_strand_id
1 'polypeptide(L)'
;QPEVGKPLRNCYSLPGLDFTYGLYLPRRDGGVAEGKTLPLKYRPATQEFGLYYKYMDIRCKDPTGARRGWASKIPADMTFGRPGRPSTPIFDIIQHRYKELWMEHQRARTVVQEIEKKKLEVRENRTTFLRTHRPPPKGESFWHPARLEKV
;
A
#
# COMPACT_ATOMS: atom_id res chain seq x y z
N GLN A 1 77.07 60.35 43.75
CA GLN A 1 76.68 60.84 42.42
C GLN A 1 75.82 59.77 41.76
N PRO A 2 74.67 60.09 41.16
CA PRO A 2 73.87 59.10 40.42
C PRO A 2 74.61 58.66 39.14
N GLU A 3 74.74 57.36 38.91
CA GLU A 3 75.42 56.80 37.72
C GLU A 3 74.52 56.95 36.48
N VAL A 4 74.94 57.77 35.51
CA VAL A 4 74.20 58.00 34.27
C VAL A 4 74.11 56.71 33.45
N GLY A 5 72.89 56.30 33.07
CA GLY A 5 72.63 55.17 32.17
C GLY A 5 72.22 53.85 32.83
N LYS A 6 72.16 53.77 34.16
CA LYS A 6 71.65 52.59 34.87
C LYS A 6 70.26 52.86 35.44
N PRO A 7 69.30 51.92 35.33
CA PRO A 7 67.99 52.07 35.95
C PRO A 7 68.12 52.12 37.48
N LEU A 8 67.20 52.84 38.14
CA LEU A 8 67.17 52.96 39.59
C LEU A 8 67.07 51.57 40.22
N ARG A 9 68.08 51.20 41.02
CA ARG A 9 68.10 49.91 41.72
C ARG A 9 67.16 49.98 42.91
N ASN A 10 66.06 49.24 42.83
CA ASN A 10 65.15 49.03 43.95
C ASN A 10 65.56 47.72 44.64
N CYS A 11 65.92 47.76 45.92
CA CYS A 11 66.60 46.68 46.65
C CYS A 11 65.69 45.48 47.00
N TYR A 12 64.95 44.94 46.05
CA TYR A 12 64.13 43.74 46.21
C TYR A 12 64.92 42.50 45.82
N SER A 13 64.73 41.41 46.57
CA SER A 13 65.24 40.09 46.17
C SER A 13 64.36 39.57 45.04
N LEU A 14 64.84 39.66 43.80
CA LEU A 14 64.14 39.11 42.65
C LEU A 14 64.26 37.57 42.66
N PRO A 15 63.19 36.84 42.29
CA PRO A 15 63.29 35.41 42.05
C PRO A 15 64.35 35.11 40.97
N GLY A 16 64.96 33.92 41.06
CA GLY A 16 66.08 33.49 40.21
C GLY A 16 65.77 33.55 38.71
N LEU A 17 66.82 33.38 37.89
CA LEU A 17 66.76 33.56 36.43
C LEU A 17 65.66 32.74 35.74
N ASP A 18 65.24 31.63 36.35
CA ASP A 18 64.22 30.71 35.81
C ASP A 18 62.78 31.20 36.02
N PHE A 19 62.58 32.36 36.66
CA PHE A 19 61.25 32.92 36.89
C PHE A 19 60.79 33.80 35.71
N THR A 20 59.73 33.35 35.03
CA THR A 20 59.04 34.13 34.01
C THR A 20 57.95 35.00 34.65
N TYR A 21 58.14 36.31 34.59
CA TYR A 21 57.13 37.27 35.04
C TYR A 21 55.93 37.29 34.08
N GLY A 22 54.73 37.06 34.61
CA GLY A 22 53.48 37.05 33.82
C GLY A 22 52.55 35.91 34.25
N LEU A 23 51.27 36.01 33.86
CA LEU A 23 50.26 34.99 34.18
C LEU A 23 50.46 33.77 33.26
N TYR A 24 51.01 32.67 33.80
CA TYR A 24 51.10 31.40 33.08
C TYR A 24 49.76 30.66 33.15
N LEU A 25 49.09 30.50 32.00
CA LEU A 25 47.91 29.67 31.85
C LEU A 25 48.32 28.31 31.26
N PRO A 26 48.38 27.23 32.05
CA PRO A 26 48.66 25.89 31.53
C PRO A 26 47.46 25.38 30.73
N ARG A 27 47.39 25.76 29.46
CA ARG A 27 46.50 25.11 28.51
C ARG A 27 47.20 23.87 27.97
N ARG A 28 46.70 22.68 28.32
CA ARG A 28 46.86 21.49 27.47
C ARG A 28 45.95 21.67 26.26
N ASP A 29 46.35 22.55 25.36
CA ASP A 29 45.70 22.64 24.06
C ASP A 29 46.16 21.42 23.28
N GLY A 30 45.36 20.37 23.29
CA GLY A 30 45.53 19.19 22.42
C GLY A 30 45.44 19.51 20.92
N GLY A 31 45.75 20.74 20.50
CA GLY A 31 45.71 21.23 19.13
C GLY A 31 44.34 21.13 18.46
N VAL A 32 44.18 21.85 17.35
CA VAL A 32 42.98 21.75 16.49
C VAL A 32 42.82 20.35 15.86
N ALA A 33 43.89 19.55 15.84
CA ALA A 33 43.91 18.22 15.22
C ALA A 33 43.09 17.16 15.99
N GLU A 34 43.10 17.19 17.33
CA GLU A 34 42.33 16.26 18.16
C GLU A 34 40.80 16.49 18.01
N GLY A 35 40.38 17.74 17.84
CA GLY A 35 38.96 18.09 17.65
C GLY A 35 38.36 17.62 16.32
N LYS A 36 39.20 17.35 15.31
CA LYS A 36 38.77 16.94 13.95
C LYS A 36 38.84 15.43 13.69
N THR A 37 39.48 14.67 14.58
CA THR A 37 39.76 13.22 14.40
C THR A 37 38.82 12.29 15.17
N LEU A 38 37.64 12.78 15.58
CA LEU A 38 36.67 12.00 16.35
C LEU A 38 36.04 10.78 15.61
N PRO A 39 35.88 10.71 14.27
CA PRO A 39 35.15 9.57 13.70
C PRO A 39 35.98 8.27 13.55
N LEU A 40 37.30 8.28 13.80
CA LEU A 40 38.17 7.12 13.52
C LEU A 40 38.82 6.46 14.75
N LYS A 41 38.62 7.00 15.97
CA LYS A 41 39.23 6.43 17.18
C LYS A 41 38.44 5.26 17.78
N TYR A 42 37.19 5.03 17.38
CA TYR A 42 36.37 3.90 17.85
C TYR A 42 35.98 3.00 16.68
N ARG A 43 36.59 1.81 16.60
CA ARG A 43 36.14 0.72 15.72
C ARG A 43 35.19 -0.17 16.55
N PRO A 44 33.87 -0.13 16.31
CA PRO A 44 32.93 -0.94 17.09
C PRO A 44 33.19 -2.43 16.88
N ALA A 45 32.78 -3.28 17.82
CA ALA A 45 32.91 -4.73 17.73
C ALA A 45 31.95 -5.31 16.67
N THR A 46 32.26 -6.49 16.11
CA THR A 46 31.52 -7.15 15.00
C THR A 46 30.01 -7.25 15.23
N GLN A 47 29.57 -7.46 16.47
CA GLN A 47 28.14 -7.51 16.85
C GLN A 47 27.42 -6.17 16.73
N GLU A 48 28.15 -5.06 16.85
CA GLU A 48 27.59 -3.70 16.88
C GLU A 48 27.48 -3.05 15.49
N PHE A 49 28.21 -3.55 14.50
CA PHE A 49 28.13 -3.02 13.12
C PHE A 49 26.73 -3.16 12.53
N GLY A 50 26.05 -4.28 12.78
CA GLY A 50 24.71 -4.52 12.25
C GLY A 50 23.69 -3.49 12.76
N LEU A 51 23.84 -3.05 14.02
CA LEU A 51 22.99 -2.01 14.62
C LEU A 51 23.40 -0.62 14.14
N TYR A 52 24.71 -0.36 14.04
CA TYR A 52 25.26 0.90 13.56
C TYR A 52 24.78 1.24 12.16
N TYR A 53 24.93 0.32 11.20
CA TYR A 53 24.47 0.56 9.83
C TYR A 53 22.95 0.67 9.72
N LYS A 54 22.19 -0.08 10.54
CA LYS A 54 20.73 0.01 10.58
C LYS A 54 20.22 1.36 11.09
N TYR A 55 20.92 1.97 12.05
CA TYR A 55 20.56 3.26 12.63
C TYR A 55 21.04 4.45 11.79
N MET A 56 22.21 4.32 11.16
CA MET A 56 22.83 5.39 10.37
C MET A 56 22.40 5.40 8.89
N ASP A 57 21.60 4.44 8.42
CA ASP A 57 21.14 4.40 7.03
C ASP A 57 20.02 5.42 6.77
N ILE A 58 20.42 6.61 6.33
CA ILE A 58 19.55 7.76 5.99
C ILE A 58 18.56 7.41 4.87
N ARG A 59 18.81 6.35 4.08
CA ARG A 59 17.95 5.93 2.97
C ARG A 59 16.70 5.20 3.47
N CYS A 60 16.71 4.67 4.70
CA CYS A 60 15.57 3.97 5.29
C CYS A 60 14.71 4.97 6.09
N LYS A 61 13.64 5.48 5.48
CA LYS A 61 12.68 6.34 6.18
C LYS A 61 11.85 5.49 7.15
N ASP A 62 11.80 5.92 8.41
CA ASP A 62 11.19 5.31 9.61
C ASP A 62 10.68 3.86 9.51
N PRO A 63 11.14 2.93 10.37
CA PRO A 63 10.70 1.53 10.35
C PRO A 63 9.21 1.33 10.67
N THR A 64 8.55 2.35 11.23
CA THR A 64 7.11 2.41 11.52
C THR A 64 6.28 2.92 10.33
N GLY A 65 6.91 3.48 9.30
CA GLY A 65 6.25 4.14 8.17
C GLY A 65 6.05 3.22 6.97
N ALA A 66 4.85 2.66 6.85
CA ALA A 66 4.16 2.30 5.60
C ALA A 66 4.71 1.16 4.71
N ARG A 67 6.01 0.86 4.62
CA ARG A 67 6.49 -0.13 3.63
C ARG A 67 6.36 -1.59 4.04
N ARG A 68 6.42 -1.91 5.34
CA ARG A 68 6.36 -3.31 5.81
C ARG A 68 4.95 -3.91 5.80
N GLY A 69 3.91 -3.10 5.98
CA GLY A 69 2.54 -3.61 6.03
C GLY A 69 1.99 -4.10 4.69
N TRP A 70 2.47 -3.53 3.57
CA TRP A 70 2.07 -3.91 2.21
C TRP A 70 3.04 -4.88 1.54
N ALA A 71 4.35 -4.75 1.79
CA ALA A 71 5.36 -5.62 1.18
C ALA A 71 5.29 -7.07 1.71
N SER A 72 4.91 -7.28 2.97
CA SER A 72 4.76 -8.62 3.55
C SER A 72 3.56 -9.42 3.02
N LYS A 73 2.64 -8.78 2.29
CA LYS A 73 1.44 -9.42 1.74
C LYS A 73 1.63 -9.95 0.32
N ILE A 74 2.80 -9.74 -0.27
CA ILE A 74 3.10 -10.14 -1.64
C ILE A 74 3.81 -11.48 -1.57
N PRO A 75 3.21 -12.57 -2.07
CA PRO A 75 3.89 -13.85 -2.12
C PRO A 75 5.14 -13.74 -2.99
N ALA A 76 6.20 -14.44 -2.62
CA ALA A 76 7.48 -14.40 -3.32
C ALA A 76 7.38 -14.80 -4.80
N ASP A 77 6.35 -15.57 -5.15
CA ASP A 77 6.06 -16.08 -6.49
C ASP A 77 5.13 -15.17 -7.31
N MET A 78 4.83 -13.94 -6.85
CA MET A 78 3.95 -13.03 -7.59
C MET A 78 4.70 -12.28 -8.70
N THR A 79 4.23 -12.42 -9.94
CA THR A 79 4.71 -11.58 -11.06
C THR A 79 4.15 -10.17 -10.94
N PHE A 80 5.04 -9.18 -10.82
CA PHE A 80 4.66 -7.76 -10.82
C PHE A 80 4.23 -7.30 -12.21
N GLY A 81 3.23 -6.42 -12.27
CA GLY A 81 2.75 -5.82 -13.52
C GLY A 81 1.27 -6.11 -13.79
N ARG A 82 0.79 -5.70 -14.97
CA ARG A 82 -0.59 -5.92 -15.40
C ARG A 82 -0.72 -7.34 -15.97
N PRO A 83 -1.61 -8.19 -15.46
CA PRO A 83 -1.84 -9.50 -16.08
C PRO A 83 -2.29 -9.32 -17.52
N GLY A 84 -1.92 -10.27 -18.39
CA GLY A 84 -2.41 -10.30 -19.77
C GLY A 84 -3.92 -10.21 -19.78
N ARG A 85 -4.48 -9.32 -20.62
CA ARG A 85 -5.92 -9.24 -20.82
C ARG A 85 -6.35 -10.60 -21.38
N PRO A 86 -7.29 -11.33 -20.74
CA PRO A 86 -7.89 -12.46 -21.43
C PRO A 86 -8.46 -11.93 -22.74
N SER A 87 -8.20 -12.62 -23.86
CA SER A 87 -8.65 -12.18 -25.17
C SER A 87 -10.11 -11.77 -25.07
N THR A 88 -10.42 -10.52 -25.43
CA THR A 88 -11.81 -10.12 -25.61
C THR A 88 -12.50 -11.15 -26.50
N PRO A 89 -13.77 -11.51 -26.23
CA PRO A 89 -14.49 -12.59 -26.91
C PRO A 89 -14.84 -12.24 -28.37
N ILE A 90 -13.94 -11.58 -29.10
CA ILE A 90 -14.04 -11.38 -30.54
C ILE A 90 -14.10 -12.73 -31.26
N PHE A 91 -13.44 -13.75 -30.69
CA PHE A 91 -13.57 -15.14 -31.13
C PHE A 91 -15.02 -15.62 -31.08
N ASP A 92 -15.74 -15.41 -29.97
CA ASP A 92 -17.15 -15.84 -29.84
C ASP A 92 -18.08 -15.10 -30.81
N ILE A 93 -17.75 -13.85 -31.13
CA ILE A 93 -18.47 -13.03 -32.12
C ILE A 93 -18.21 -13.56 -33.54
N ILE A 94 -16.94 -13.82 -33.90
CA ILE A 94 -16.54 -14.35 -35.21
C ILE A 94 -17.09 -15.77 -35.42
N GLN A 95 -17.10 -16.57 -34.36
CA GLN A 95 -17.63 -17.94 -34.38
C GLN A 95 -19.15 -18.02 -34.20
N HIS A 96 -19.85 -16.88 -34.12
CA HIS A 96 -21.31 -16.83 -33.95
C HIS A 96 -21.86 -17.63 -32.75
N ARG A 97 -21.06 -17.85 -31.68
CA ARG A 97 -21.47 -18.63 -30.50
C ARG A 97 -22.72 -18.07 -29.85
N TYR A 98 -22.87 -16.75 -29.82
CA TYR A 98 -24.08 -16.11 -29.30
C TYR A 98 -25.32 -16.33 -30.17
N LYS A 99 -25.17 -16.47 -31.49
CA LYS A 99 -26.27 -16.85 -32.40
C LYS A 99 -26.71 -18.28 -32.11
N GLU A 100 -25.76 -19.19 -31.92
CA GLU A 100 -26.05 -20.59 -31.58
C GLU A 100 -26.80 -20.71 -30.26
N LEU A 101 -26.34 -20.03 -29.21
CA LEU A 101 -27.01 -19.95 -27.90
C LEU A 101 -28.43 -19.38 -28.03
N TRP A 102 -28.63 -18.35 -28.85
CA TRP A 102 -29.95 -17.78 -29.08
C TRP A 102 -30.89 -18.78 -29.77
N MET A 103 -30.42 -19.48 -30.80
CA MET A 103 -31.20 -20.51 -31.49
C MET A 103 -31.54 -21.69 -30.57
N GLU A 104 -30.60 -22.11 -29.73
CA GLU A 104 -30.81 -23.15 -28.72
C GLU A 104 -31.87 -22.73 -27.70
N HIS A 105 -31.82 -21.48 -27.23
CA HIS A 105 -32.84 -20.94 -26.35
C HIS A 105 -34.23 -20.93 -26.98
N GLN A 106 -34.34 -20.57 -28.28
CA GLN A 106 -35.61 -20.66 -29.00
C GLN A 106 -36.08 -22.11 -29.14
N ARG A 107 -35.20 -23.05 -29.49
CA ARG A 107 -35.53 -24.49 -29.58
C ARG A 107 -36.02 -25.04 -28.24
N ALA A 108 -35.34 -24.70 -27.15
CA ALA A 108 -35.75 -25.11 -25.80
C ALA A 108 -37.15 -24.58 -25.46
N ARG A 109 -37.45 -23.31 -25.80
CA ARG A 109 -38.80 -22.73 -25.64
C ARG A 109 -39.85 -23.49 -26.45
N THR A 110 -39.56 -23.83 -27.70
CA THR A 110 -40.49 -24.59 -28.55
C THR A 110 -40.74 -25.99 -27.98
N VAL A 111 -39.69 -26.69 -27.53
CA VAL A 111 -39.80 -28.02 -26.91
C VAL A 111 -40.66 -27.97 -25.64
N VAL A 112 -40.43 -26.98 -24.76
CA VAL A 112 -41.26 -26.80 -23.56
C VAL A 112 -42.72 -26.55 -23.93
N GLN A 113 -42.98 -25.67 -24.90
CA GLN A 113 -44.35 -25.40 -25.38
C GLN A 113 -45.01 -26.65 -26.00
N GLU A 114 -44.28 -27.46 -26.75
CA GLU A 114 -44.81 -28.72 -27.29
C GLU A 114 -45.11 -29.74 -26.20
N ILE A 115 -44.27 -29.84 -25.17
CA ILE A 115 -44.51 -30.71 -24.03
C ILE A 115 -45.77 -30.25 -23.27
N GLU A 116 -45.93 -28.94 -23.04
CA GLU A 116 -47.13 -28.36 -22.43
C GLU A 116 -48.38 -28.59 -23.29
N LYS A 117 -48.29 -28.37 -24.60
CA LYS A 117 -49.38 -28.64 -25.54
C LYS A 117 -49.75 -30.12 -25.56
N LYS A 118 -48.78 -31.03 -25.61
CA LYS A 118 -49.01 -32.49 -25.55
C LYS A 118 -49.62 -32.90 -24.21
N LYS A 119 -49.24 -32.25 -23.10
CA LYS A 119 -49.86 -32.44 -21.78
C LYS A 119 -51.32 -31.97 -21.75
N LEU A 120 -51.65 -30.88 -22.45
CA LEU A 120 -53.02 -30.40 -22.62
C LEU A 120 -53.83 -31.21 -23.66
N GLU A 121 -53.15 -31.84 -24.62
CA GLU A 121 -53.73 -32.73 -25.65
C GLU A 121 -54.08 -34.12 -25.10
N VAL A 122 -53.49 -34.54 -23.97
CA VAL A 122 -54.06 -35.61 -23.13
C VAL A 122 -55.47 -35.17 -22.80
N ARG A 123 -56.46 -35.81 -23.45
CA ARG A 123 -57.86 -35.41 -23.50
C ARG A 123 -58.48 -35.33 -22.10
N GLU A 124 -58.28 -34.19 -21.46
CA GLU A 124 -58.96 -33.83 -20.25
C GLU A 124 -60.42 -33.53 -20.58
N ASN A 125 -61.34 -34.09 -19.80
CA ASN A 125 -62.76 -33.79 -19.97
C ASN A 125 -63.01 -32.32 -19.60
N ARG A 126 -63.96 -31.65 -20.28
CA ARG A 126 -64.33 -30.24 -20.01
C ARG A 126 -64.51 -29.93 -18.52
N THR A 127 -64.94 -30.91 -17.72
CA THR A 127 -65.12 -30.79 -16.27
C THR A 127 -63.83 -30.82 -15.45
N THR A 128 -62.78 -31.54 -15.87
CA THR A 128 -61.46 -31.52 -15.17
C THR A 128 -60.74 -30.21 -15.45
N PHE A 129 -60.76 -29.74 -16.70
CA PHE A 129 -60.20 -28.45 -17.09
C PHE A 129 -60.79 -27.27 -16.27
N LEU A 130 -62.12 -27.24 -16.11
CA LEU A 130 -62.83 -26.23 -15.31
C LEU A 130 -62.55 -26.32 -13.80
N ARG A 131 -62.16 -27.51 -13.29
CA ARG A 131 -61.80 -27.71 -11.88
C ARG A 131 -60.37 -27.24 -11.59
N THR A 132 -59.45 -27.48 -12.52
CA THR A 132 -58.03 -27.10 -12.38
C THR A 132 -57.81 -25.61 -12.63
N HIS A 133 -58.44 -25.07 -13.68
CA HIS A 133 -58.32 -23.66 -14.07
C HIS A 133 -59.57 -22.90 -13.61
N ARG A 134 -59.72 -22.73 -12.29
CA ARG A 134 -60.74 -21.82 -11.76
C ARG A 134 -60.43 -20.42 -12.32
N PRO A 135 -61.38 -19.74 -12.99
CA PRO A 135 -61.13 -18.38 -13.45
C PRO A 135 -60.69 -17.55 -12.23
N PRO A 136 -59.65 -16.71 -12.37
CA PRO A 136 -59.21 -15.87 -11.26
C PRO A 136 -60.44 -15.14 -10.72
N PRO A 137 -60.63 -15.11 -9.39
CA PRO A 137 -61.74 -14.37 -8.82
C PRO A 137 -61.69 -12.99 -9.42
N LYS A 138 -62.78 -12.56 -10.07
CA LYS A 138 -62.87 -11.22 -10.65
C LYS A 138 -62.56 -10.28 -9.50
N GLY A 139 -61.36 -9.72 -9.49
CA GLY A 139 -61.02 -8.68 -8.52
C GLY A 139 -62.08 -7.61 -8.68
N GLU A 140 -62.70 -7.23 -7.58
CA GLU A 140 -63.74 -6.20 -7.55
C GLU A 140 -63.10 -4.84 -7.85
N SER A 141 -62.65 -4.67 -9.09
CA SER A 141 -62.10 -3.43 -9.62
C SER A 141 -63.23 -2.59 -10.17
N PHE A 142 -64.29 -2.43 -9.39
CA PHE A 142 -65.41 -1.56 -9.74
C PHE A 142 -65.01 -0.08 -9.66
N TRP A 143 -63.91 0.23 -8.96
CA TRP A 143 -63.46 1.61 -8.70
C TRP A 143 -61.98 1.86 -9.03
N HIS A 144 -61.28 0.94 -9.69
CA HIS A 144 -59.91 1.20 -10.12
C HIS A 144 -59.89 1.61 -11.59
N PRO A 145 -59.28 2.76 -11.94
CA PRO A 145 -59.13 3.17 -13.32
C PRO A 145 -58.24 2.18 -14.08
N ALA A 146 -58.47 2.03 -15.38
CA ALA A 146 -57.65 1.17 -16.24
C ALA A 146 -56.18 1.60 -16.15
N ARG A 147 -55.33 0.73 -15.60
CA ARG A 147 -53.90 0.97 -15.52
C ARG A 147 -53.31 0.74 -16.90
N LEU A 148 -52.83 1.80 -17.53
CA LEU A 148 -52.12 1.70 -18.81
C LEU A 148 -50.76 1.04 -18.57
N GLU A 149 -50.57 -0.14 -19.14
CA GLU A 149 -49.25 -0.75 -19.23
C GLU A 149 -48.44 -0.01 -20.29
N LYS A 150 -47.25 0.46 -19.90
CA LYS A 150 -46.31 1.11 -20.82
C LYS A 150 -45.68 0.05 -21.71
N VAL A 151 -45.80 0.28 -23.02
CA VAL A 151 -45.16 -0.48 -24.10
C VAL A 151 -43.65 -0.31 -24.07
#